data_AF-A0A3C1G6X4-F1
#
_entry.id   AF-A0A3C1G6X4-F1
#
_cell.length_a   1.000
_cell.length_b   1.000
_cell.length_c   1.000
_cell.angle_alpha   90.00
_cell.angle_beta   90.00
_cell.angle_gamma   90.00
#
_symmetry.space_group_name_H-M   'P 1'
#
loop_
_entity.id
_entity.type
_entity.pdbx_description
1 polymer ?
#
loop_
_entity_poly.entity_id
_entity_poly.type
_entity_poly.pdbx_seq_one_letter_code
_entity_poly.pdbx_strand_id
1 'polypeptide(L)' 'MRLREFRIYGDHVLLRVEEESVVTAGGIVIPEQARERRLSGEIVAAGP' A
#
# COMPACT_ATOMS: atom_id res chain seq x y z
N MET A 1 -2.97 -17.68 -0.24
CA MET A 1 -1.90 -16.67 -0.26
C MET A 1 -1.04 -16.89 0.98
N ARG A 2 0.17 -17.44 0.83
CA ARG A 2 1.03 -17.78 1.98
C ARG A 2 1.81 -16.52 2.37
N LEU A 3 1.45 -15.91 3.50
CA LEU A 3 2.23 -14.81 4.09
C LEU A 3 3.63 -15.35 4.38
N ARG A 4 4.64 -14.80 3.71
CA ARG A 4 6.03 -14.97 4.15
C ARG A 4 6.12 -14.38 5.55
N GLU A 5 6.69 -15.11 6.50
CA GLU A 5 6.90 -14.63 7.87
C GLU A 5 7.90 -13.47 7.82
N PHE A 6 7.40 -12.24 7.88
CA PHE A 6 8.24 -11.06 8.01
C PHE A 6 8.49 -10.82 9.50
N ARG A 7 9.75 -10.98 9.92
CA ARG A 7 10.15 -10.64 11.28
C ARG A 7 10.49 -9.16 11.34
N ILE A 8 9.61 -8.39 11.96
CA ILE A 8 9.80 -6.96 12.22
C ILE A 8 10.48 -6.80 13.59
N TYR A 9 11.45 -5.89 13.69
CA TYR A 9 12.23 -5.65 14.91
C TYR A 9 12.09 -4.18 15.34
N GLY A 10 12.21 -3.92 16.64
CA GLY A 10 12.07 -2.58 17.22
C GLY A 10 10.70 -1.97 16.92
N ASP A 11 10.61 -0.64 16.92
CA ASP A 11 9.34 0.11 16.81
C ASP A 11 8.86 0.28 15.36
N HIS A 12 9.26 -0.63 14.47
CA HIS A 12 8.92 -0.55 13.05
C HIS A 12 7.58 -1.22 12.75
N VAL A 13 6.89 -0.69 11.73
CA VAL A 13 5.61 -1.21 11.24
C VAL A 13 5.73 -1.46 9.75
N LEU A 14 5.30 -2.63 9.31
CA LEU A 14 5.19 -2.96 7.90
C LEU A 14 3.80 -2.56 7.40
N LEU A 15 3.77 -1.62 6.46
CA LEU A 15 2.56 -1.12 5.82
C LEU A 15 2.46 -1.67 4.39
N ARG A 16 1.27 -2.15 4.03
CA ARG A 16 0.89 -2.37 2.63
C ARG A 16 0.14 -1.13 2.14
N VAL A 17 0.75 -0.40 1.22
CA VAL A 17 0.11 0.76 0.57
C VAL A 17 -1.07 0.28 -0.26
N GLU A 18 -2.20 0.99 -0.18
CA GLU A 18 -3.36 0.70 -1.01
C GLU A 18 -3.06 0.98 -2.50
N GLU A 19 -3.59 0.14 -3.37
CA GLU A 19 -3.51 0.37 -4.82
C GLU A 19 -4.48 1.47 -5.24
N GLU A 20 -4.01 2.37 -6.11
CA GLU A 20 -4.87 3.39 -6.70
C GLU A 20 -5.60 2.86 -7.94
N SER A 21 -6.86 3.27 -8.11
CA SER A 21 -7.61 2.96 -9.31
C SER A 21 -6.95 3.60 -10.53
N VAL A 22 -6.62 2.78 -11.53
CA VAL A 22 -6.08 3.22 -12.82
C VAL A 22 -7.10 4.04 -13.61
N VAL A 23 -8.39 3.83 -13.31
CA VAL A 23 -9.51 4.43 -14.04
C VAL A 23 -10.40 5.18 -13.05
N THR A 24 -10.71 6.43 -13.37
CA THR A 24 -11.69 7.22 -12.62
C THR A 24 -13.10 6.64 -12.80
N ALA A 25 -14.04 7.02 -11.93
CA ALA A 25 -15.44 6.59 -12.04
C ALA A 25 -16.09 6.95 -13.41
N GLY A 26 -15.56 7.96 -14.09
CA GLY A 26 -16.00 8.38 -15.43
C GLY A 26 -15.27 7.71 -16.60
N GLY A 27 -14.39 6.73 -16.35
CA GLY A 27 -13.68 6.00 -17.41
C GLY A 27 -12.37 6.63 -17.90
N ILE A 28 -11.90 7.70 -17.26
CA ILE A 28 -10.62 8.35 -17.62
C ILE A 28 -9.46 7.58 -16.99
N VAL A 29 -8.47 7.21 -17.80
CA VAL A 29 -7.21 6.59 -17.34
C VAL A 29 -6.27 7.66 -16.82
N ILE A 30 -5.81 7.52 -15.58
CA ILE A 30 -4.83 8.45 -14.99
C ILE A 30 -3.40 7.93 -15.27
N PRO A 31 -2.55 8.73 -15.94
CA PRO A 31 -1.16 8.36 -16.19
C PRO A 31 -0.38 8.34 -14.88
N GLU A 32 0.58 7.42 -14.78
CA GLU A 32 1.30 7.13 -13.55
C GLU A 32 2.04 8.33 -12.94
N GLN A 33 2.49 9.27 -13.79
CA GLN A 33 3.15 10.51 -13.36
C GLN A 33 2.22 11.52 -12.66
N ALA A 34 0.91 11.40 -12.89
CA ALA A 34 -0.11 12.27 -12.31
C ALA A 34 -0.79 11.66 -11.07
N ARG A 35 -0.36 10.45 -10.66
CA ARG A 35 -0.89 9.75 -9.49
C ARG A 35 -0.27 10.32 -8.22
N GLU A 36 -1.10 10.59 -7.22
CA GLU A 36 -0.61 11.00 -5.91
C GLU A 36 -0.12 9.78 -5.12
N ARG A 37 1.01 9.92 -4.41
CA ARG A 37 1.46 8.83 -3.52
C ARG A 37 0.49 8.70 -2.37
N ARG A 38 -0.35 7.66 -2.40
CA ARG A 38 -1.21 7.28 -1.27
C ARG A 38 -0.37 7.08 -0.02
N LEU A 39 -0.68 7.85 1.01
CA LEU A 39 -0.07 7.74 2.34
C LEU A 39 -0.85 6.77 3.24
N SER A 40 -2.02 6.30 2.79
CA SER A 40 -2.86 5.32 3.48
C SER A 40 -2.50 3.89 3.09
N GLY A 41 -2.66 2.97 4.04
CA GLY A 41 -2.33 1.56 3.86
C GLY A 41 -2.81 0.70 5.02
N GLU A 42 -2.73 -0.60 4.83
CA GLU A 42 -3.02 -1.61 5.85
C GLU A 42 -1.75 -1.98 6.60
N ILE A 43 -1.80 -2.03 7.93
CA ILE A 43 -0.71 -2.56 8.74
C ILE A 43 -0.72 -4.09 8.64
N VAL A 44 0.34 -4.66 8.11
CA VAL A 44 0.45 -6.12 7.91
C VAL A 44 1.32 -6.81 8.98
N ALA A 45 2.19 -6.06 9.65
CA ALA A 45 2.96 -6.53 10.81
C ALA A 45 3.48 -5.33 11.62
N ALA A 46 3.62 -5.51 12.93
CA ALA A 46 4.29 -4.59 13.83
C ALA A 46 5.38 -5.34 14.62
N GLY A 47 6.43 -4.63 15.04
CA GLY A 47 7.40 -5.17 15.99
C GLY A 47 6.75 -5.53 17.35
N PRO A 48 7.42 -6.36 18.16
CA PRO A 48 6.95 -6.79 19.47
C PRO A 48 6.79 -5.64 20.48
#